data_AF-A0A7X7DR95-F1
#
_entry.id   AF-A0A7X7DR95-F1
#
_cell.length_a   1.000
_cell.length_b   1.000
_cell.length_c   1.000
_cell.angle_alpha   90.00
_cell.angle_beta   90.00
_cell.angle_gamma   90.00
#
_symmetry.space_group_name_H-M   'P 1'
#
loop_
_entity.id
_entity.type
_entity.pdbx_description
1 polymer ?
#
loop_
_entity_poly.entity_id
_entity_poly.type
_entity_poly.pdbx_seq_one_letter_code
_entity_poly.pdbx_strand_id
1 'polypeptide(L)'
;MIKIRAVSVLFVSIAVWSTIVAQDKLYSNEFPLGDVKLLDGPLKAAQDLNTKTLAKYNVDRLLYCYRSVAGLSTNGVSNYSNWAGLDGHVGGHYLSALAMNYAATGDAECKKRLDYMITELKKCQDANGKSADYVGFICGMPNSKTFWNAIKGGNTGAVWDYWVPWY
;
A
#
# COMPACT_ATOMS: atom_id res chain seq x y z
N MET A 1 -37.55 54.19 -16.35
CA MET A 1 -36.13 54.08 -15.94
C MET A 1 -36.03 53.24 -14.68
N ILE A 2 -35.62 51.97 -14.77
CA ILE A 2 -35.25 51.14 -13.62
C ILE A 2 -34.00 50.36 -14.04
N LYS A 3 -32.86 50.63 -13.39
CA LYS A 3 -31.59 49.93 -13.61
C LYS A 3 -31.45 48.81 -12.58
N ILE A 4 -31.52 47.55 -13.02
CA ILE A 4 -31.21 46.39 -12.18
C ILE A 4 -29.68 46.23 -12.20
N ARG A 5 -29.03 46.31 -11.04
CA ARG A 5 -27.61 46.01 -10.88
C ARG A 5 -27.46 44.52 -10.58
N ALA A 6 -26.79 43.79 -11.47
CA ALA A 6 -26.38 42.42 -11.23
C ALA A 6 -25.28 42.41 -10.14
N VAL A 7 -25.49 41.66 -9.07
CA VAL A 7 -24.47 41.37 -8.07
C VAL A 7 -23.83 40.04 -8.45
N SER A 8 -22.60 40.09 -8.96
CA SER A 8 -21.79 38.90 -9.21
C SER A 8 -21.16 38.45 -7.90
N VAL A 9 -21.55 37.28 -7.40
CA VAL A 9 -20.92 36.64 -6.24
C VAL A 9 -19.75 35.80 -6.75
N LEU A 10 -18.53 36.22 -6.42
CA LEU A 10 -17.30 35.49 -6.72
C LEU A 10 -17.10 34.38 -5.68
N PHE A 11 -17.25 33.12 -6.05
CA PHE A 11 -16.87 31.99 -5.21
C PHE A 11 -15.34 31.80 -5.30
N VAL A 12 -14.63 32.16 -4.23
CA VAL A 12 -13.20 31.84 -4.08
C VAL A 12 -13.07 30.46 -3.45
N SER A 13 -12.72 29.46 -4.25
CA SER A 13 -12.38 28.12 -3.80
C SER A 13 -10.98 28.15 -3.19
N ILE A 14 -10.88 28.10 -1.86
CA ILE A 14 -9.62 27.90 -1.16
C ILE A 14 -9.25 26.42 -1.28
N ALA A 15 -8.30 26.09 -2.14
CA ALA A 15 -7.67 24.78 -2.17
C ALA A 15 -6.81 24.63 -0.91
N VAL A 16 -7.28 23.86 0.06
CA VAL A 16 -6.47 23.46 1.22
C VAL A 16 -5.51 22.38 0.74
N TRP A 17 -4.25 22.75 0.54
CA TRP A 17 -3.18 21.78 0.31
C TRP A 17 -2.86 21.12 1.65
N SER A 18 -3.45 19.96 1.90
CA SER A 18 -3.05 19.12 3.02
C SER A 18 -1.63 18.61 2.74
N THR A 19 -0.64 19.17 3.42
CA THR A 19 0.69 18.57 3.48
C THR A 19 0.55 17.26 4.23
N ILE A 20 0.70 16.13 3.53
CA ILE A 20 0.88 14.83 4.17
C ILE A 20 2.27 14.89 4.81
N VAL A 21 2.31 15.13 6.12
CA VAL A 21 3.54 15.04 6.89
C VAL A 21 3.72 13.56 7.21
N ALA A 22 4.77 12.95 6.69
CA ALA A 22 5.14 11.60 7.10
C ALA A 22 5.56 11.61 8.58
N GLN A 23 5.46 10.47 9.26
CA GLN A 23 5.82 10.37 10.67
C GLN A 23 7.35 10.35 10.78
N ASP A 24 7.96 11.53 10.78
CA ASP A 24 9.42 11.70 10.63
C ASP A 24 10.22 11.52 11.93
N LYS A 25 9.55 11.31 13.08
CA LYS A 25 10.21 11.25 14.39
C LYS A 25 9.56 10.25 15.33
N LEU A 26 9.98 8.99 15.25
CA LEU A 26 9.90 8.10 16.42
C LEU A 26 11.09 8.35 17.36
N TYR A 27 12.23 8.81 16.82
CA TYR A 27 13.44 9.11 17.59
C TYR A 27 14.04 10.45 17.14
N SER A 28 14.49 11.27 18.08
CA SER A 28 14.99 12.64 17.80
C SER A 28 16.39 12.68 17.17
N ASN A 29 17.05 11.53 17.06
CA ASN A 29 18.45 11.35 16.67
C ASN A 29 18.60 10.44 15.44
N GLU A 30 17.65 10.50 14.52
CA GLU A 30 17.69 9.80 13.23
C GLU A 30 17.80 10.79 12.07
N PHE A 31 18.40 10.34 10.97
CA PHE A 31 18.44 11.07 9.71
C PHE A 31 17.47 10.42 8.72
N PRO A 32 16.71 11.21 7.94
CA PRO A 32 15.95 10.69 6.80
C PRO A 32 16.84 9.88 5.86
N LEU A 33 16.28 8.82 5.25
CA LEU A 33 17.05 7.98 4.33
C LEU A 33 17.65 8.75 3.15
N GLY A 34 16.96 9.79 2.67
CA GLY A 34 17.45 10.65 1.58
C GLY A 34 18.61 11.57 1.97
N ASP A 35 18.85 11.77 3.27
CA ASP A 35 19.93 12.61 3.78
C ASP A 35 21.24 11.83 4.01
N VAL A 36 21.20 10.50 3.88
CA VAL A 36 22.36 9.61 4.09
C VAL A 36 22.71 8.87 2.81
N LYS A 37 23.84 9.24 2.20
CA LYS A 37 24.37 8.57 1.01
C LYS A 37 25.43 7.54 1.38
N LEU A 38 25.16 6.27 1.06
CA LEU A 38 26.16 5.21 1.14
C LEU A 38 27.24 5.43 0.07
N LEU A 39 28.50 5.44 0.49
CA LEU A 39 29.67 5.42 -0.40
C LEU A 39 30.04 3.98 -0.78
N ASP A 40 31.01 3.84 -1.68
CA ASP A 40 31.51 2.54 -2.11
C ASP A 40 31.93 1.68 -0.90
N GLY A 41 31.44 0.44 -0.87
CA GLY A 41 31.66 -0.47 0.24
C GLY A 41 30.59 -1.55 0.35
N PRO A 42 30.67 -2.42 1.37
CA PRO A 42 29.79 -3.59 1.50
C PRO A 42 28.31 -3.21 1.67
N LEU A 43 28.00 -2.12 2.37
CA LEU A 43 26.61 -1.66 2.54
C LEU A 43 26.00 -1.12 1.24
N LYS A 44 26.79 -0.40 0.44
CA LYS A 44 26.36 0.05 -0.88
C LYS A 44 26.14 -1.13 -1.83
N ALA A 45 27.04 -2.10 -1.83
CA ALA A 45 26.87 -3.34 -2.60
C ALA A 45 25.59 -4.11 -2.19
N ALA A 46 25.28 -4.18 -0.90
CA ALA A 46 24.05 -4.79 -0.40
C ALA A 46 22.79 -4.00 -0.81
N GLN A 47 22.82 -2.67 -0.73
CA GLN A 47 21.73 -1.80 -1.21
C GLN A 47 21.46 -2.03 -2.70
N ASP A 48 22.51 -2.04 -3.53
CA ASP A 48 22.37 -2.22 -4.98
C ASP A 48 21.87 -3.62 -5.34
N LEU A 49 22.32 -4.65 -4.61
CA LEU A 49 21.80 -6.00 -4.75
C LEU A 49 20.31 -6.07 -4.37
N ASN A 50 19.91 -5.39 -3.30
CA ASN A 50 18.50 -5.30 -2.91
C ASN A 50 17.67 -4.61 -4.01
N THR A 51 18.09 -3.47 -4.55
CA THR A 51 17.40 -2.79 -5.66
C THR A 51 17.23 -3.71 -6.88
N LYS A 52 18.30 -4.41 -7.27
CA LYS A 52 18.25 -5.40 -8.37
C LYS A 52 17.31 -6.55 -8.08
N THR A 53 17.19 -6.95 -6.81
CA THR A 53 16.30 -8.03 -6.38
C THR A 53 14.84 -7.57 -6.42
N LEU A 54 14.54 -6.37 -5.94
CA LEU A 54 13.19 -5.78 -5.99
C LEU A 54 12.67 -5.67 -7.43
N ALA A 55 13.56 -5.38 -8.39
CA ALA A 55 13.20 -5.31 -9.82
C ALA A 55 12.82 -6.67 -10.44
N LYS A 56 13.25 -7.79 -9.85
CA LYS A 56 12.97 -9.15 -10.34
C LYS A 56 11.60 -9.67 -9.94
N TYR A 57 10.94 -9.08 -8.94
CA TYR A 57 9.61 -9.50 -8.54
C TYR A 57 8.58 -9.22 -9.64
N ASN A 58 7.65 -10.17 -9.81
CA ASN A 58 6.44 -9.95 -10.59
C ASN A 58 5.41 -9.24 -9.69
N VAL A 59 5.21 -7.95 -9.92
CA VAL A 59 4.34 -7.11 -9.08
C VAL A 59 2.87 -7.54 -9.18
N ASP A 60 2.41 -7.95 -10.36
CA ASP A 60 1.04 -8.46 -10.52
C ASP A 60 0.80 -9.73 -9.70
N ARG A 61 1.83 -10.58 -9.60
CA ARG A 61 1.76 -11.79 -8.79
C ARG A 61 1.71 -11.49 -7.30
N LEU A 62 2.40 -10.45 -6.83
CA LEU A 62 2.28 -9.97 -5.45
C LEU A 62 0.90 -9.38 -5.16
N LEU A 63 0.29 -8.71 -6.15
CA LEU A 63 -1.05 -8.10 -6.06
C LEU A 63 -2.20 -9.11 -6.23
N TYR A 64 -1.90 -10.34 -6.66
CA TYR A 64 -2.89 -11.39 -6.94
C TYR A 64 -3.90 -11.55 -5.80
N CYS A 65 -3.40 -11.74 -4.57
CA CYS A 65 -4.23 -12.08 -3.42
C CYS A 65 -5.19 -10.95 -3.04
N TYR A 66 -4.71 -9.70 -3.05
CA TYR A 66 -5.53 -8.50 -2.81
C TYR A 66 -6.65 -8.36 -3.84
N ARG A 67 -6.34 -8.56 -5.13
CA ARG A 67 -7.33 -8.51 -6.22
C ARG A 67 -8.37 -9.62 -6.07
N SER A 68 -7.92 -10.83 -5.76
CA SER A 68 -8.78 -12.00 -5.54
C SER A 68 -9.79 -11.75 -4.41
N VAL A 69 -9.33 -11.30 -3.24
CA VAL A 69 -10.19 -10.96 -2.09
C VAL A 69 -11.17 -9.83 -2.42
N ALA A 70 -10.74 -8.86 -3.23
CA ALA A 70 -11.55 -7.74 -3.68
C ALA A 70 -12.54 -8.11 -4.81
N GLY A 71 -12.50 -9.34 -5.34
CA GLY A 71 -13.34 -9.78 -6.46
C GLY A 71 -12.97 -9.13 -7.80
N LEU A 72 -11.70 -8.73 -7.96
CA LEU A 72 -11.16 -8.13 -9.19
C LEU A 72 -10.42 -9.17 -10.05
N SER A 73 -10.24 -8.86 -11.34
CA SER A 73 -9.39 -9.66 -12.23
C SER A 73 -7.98 -9.78 -11.66
N THR A 74 -7.40 -10.99 -11.72
CA THR A 74 -6.02 -11.24 -11.29
C THR A 74 -5.00 -11.07 -12.41
N ASN A 75 -5.38 -10.45 -13.53
CA ASN A 75 -4.52 -10.26 -14.71
C ASN A 75 -3.94 -11.57 -15.26
N GLY A 76 -4.65 -12.70 -15.08
CA GLY A 76 -4.22 -14.01 -15.59
C GLY A 76 -3.01 -14.61 -14.86
N VAL A 77 -2.54 -14.00 -13.77
CA VAL A 77 -1.49 -14.59 -12.93
C VAL A 77 -2.08 -15.45 -11.82
N SER A 78 -1.28 -16.37 -11.30
CA SER A 78 -1.58 -17.21 -10.15
C SER A 78 -0.71 -16.83 -8.95
N ASN A 79 -1.18 -17.14 -7.74
CA ASN A 79 -0.47 -16.78 -6.52
C ASN A 79 0.94 -17.40 -6.43
N TYR A 80 1.80 -16.82 -5.58
CA TYR A 80 3.00 -17.53 -5.12
C TYR A 80 2.58 -18.75 -4.27
N SER A 81 3.28 -19.88 -4.44
CA SER A 81 2.95 -21.13 -3.76
C SER A 81 3.56 -21.25 -2.36
N ASN A 82 4.70 -20.60 -2.13
CA ASN A 82 5.34 -20.61 -0.83
C ASN A 82 4.54 -19.75 0.17
N TRP A 83 4.46 -20.23 1.42
CA TRP A 83 3.71 -19.59 2.51
C TRP A 83 2.22 -19.34 2.16
N ALA A 84 1.62 -20.24 1.37
CA ALA A 84 0.18 -20.21 1.11
C ALA A 84 -0.60 -20.18 2.44
N GLY A 85 -1.57 -19.27 2.55
CA GLY A 85 -2.31 -19.00 3.78
C GLY A 85 -1.85 -17.75 4.53
N LEU A 86 -0.63 -17.25 4.30
CA LEU A 86 -0.14 -15.95 4.79
C LEU A 86 -0.22 -14.87 3.70
N ASP A 87 -1.12 -15.06 2.72
CA ASP A 87 -1.13 -14.30 1.48
C ASP A 87 -1.23 -12.78 1.70
N GLY A 88 -0.44 -12.04 0.92
CA GLY A 88 -0.36 -10.58 0.97
C GLY A 88 0.83 -10.06 1.76
N HIS A 89 1.35 -10.80 2.74
CA HIS A 89 2.42 -10.31 3.61
C HIS A 89 3.70 -9.91 2.83
N VAL A 90 4.12 -10.70 1.82
CA VAL A 90 5.27 -10.32 0.94
C VAL A 90 4.97 -9.03 0.20
N GLY A 91 3.74 -8.86 -0.29
CA GLY A 91 3.31 -7.63 -0.97
C GLY A 91 3.43 -6.40 -0.07
N GLY A 92 3.06 -6.53 1.22
CA GLY A 92 3.24 -5.47 2.21
C GLY A 92 4.71 -5.13 2.44
N HIS A 93 5.56 -6.14 2.70
CA HIS A 93 7.01 -5.95 2.86
C HIS A 93 7.66 -5.35 1.62
N TYR A 94 7.25 -5.79 0.44
CA TYR A 94 7.74 -5.30 -0.84
C TYR A 94 7.39 -3.82 -1.04
N LEU A 95 6.18 -3.40 -0.66
CA LEU A 95 5.78 -1.98 -0.69
C LEU A 95 6.68 -1.11 0.18
N SER A 96 6.95 -1.55 1.42
CA SER A 96 7.88 -0.87 2.34
C SER A 96 9.30 -0.84 1.78
N ALA A 97 9.79 -1.95 1.22
CA ALA A 97 11.11 -2.04 0.63
C ALA A 97 11.28 -1.09 -0.57
N LEU A 98 10.28 -0.96 -1.43
CA LEU A 98 10.28 0.00 -2.53
C LEU A 98 10.31 1.45 -2.03
N ALA A 99 9.49 1.78 -1.02
CA ALA A 99 9.45 3.12 -0.44
C ALA A 99 10.78 3.52 0.19
N MET A 100 11.36 2.64 1.03
CA MET A 100 12.66 2.88 1.66
C MET A 100 13.79 2.99 0.62
N ASN A 101 13.81 2.12 -0.39
CA ASN A 101 14.86 2.13 -1.42
C ASN A 101 14.77 3.38 -2.30
N TYR A 102 13.55 3.79 -2.69
CA TYR A 102 13.35 5.05 -3.42
C TYR A 102 13.78 6.25 -2.58
N ALA A 103 13.40 6.32 -1.30
CA ALA A 103 13.81 7.41 -0.42
C ALA A 103 15.35 7.51 -0.27
N ALA A 104 16.04 6.36 -0.18
CA ALA A 104 17.49 6.31 -0.01
C ALA A 104 18.31 6.56 -1.28
N THR A 105 17.75 6.29 -2.47
CA THR A 105 18.54 6.24 -3.72
C THR A 105 18.00 7.09 -4.86
N GLY A 106 16.72 7.45 -4.82
CA GLY A 106 16.02 8.07 -5.94
C GLY A 106 15.75 7.12 -7.13
N ASP A 107 15.87 5.80 -6.96
CA ASP A 107 15.68 4.82 -8.04
C ASP A 107 14.29 4.91 -8.68
N ALA A 108 14.25 5.26 -9.97
CA ALA A 108 13.01 5.55 -10.68
C ALA A 108 12.14 4.31 -10.90
N GLU A 109 12.73 3.13 -11.04
CA GLU A 109 11.99 1.88 -11.19
C GLU A 109 11.30 1.48 -9.88
N CYS A 110 11.98 1.67 -8.73
CA CYS A 110 11.37 1.49 -7.42
C CYS A 110 10.14 2.41 -7.25
N LYS A 111 10.27 3.70 -7.61
CA LYS A 111 9.14 4.64 -7.58
C LYS A 111 7.99 4.20 -8.48
N LYS A 112 8.27 3.85 -9.73
CA LYS A 112 7.24 3.41 -10.68
C LYS A 112 6.45 2.21 -10.15
N ARG A 113 7.15 1.23 -9.56
CA ARG A 113 6.52 0.04 -8.98
C ARG A 113 5.74 0.36 -7.70
N LEU A 114 6.26 1.23 -6.85
CA LEU A 114 5.58 1.73 -5.66
C LEU A 114 4.24 2.38 -6.03
N ASP A 115 4.28 3.33 -6.97
CA ASP A 115 3.08 4.04 -7.44
C ASP A 115 2.06 3.07 -8.07
N TYR A 116 2.53 2.08 -8.83
CA TYR A 116 1.68 1.04 -9.39
C TYR A 116 1.00 0.21 -8.31
N MET A 117 1.75 -0.26 -7.30
CA MET A 117 1.17 -1.01 -6.19
C MET A 117 0.13 -0.22 -5.41
N ILE A 118 0.43 1.04 -5.06
CA ILE A 118 -0.52 1.90 -4.35
C ILE A 118 -1.81 2.07 -5.18
N THR A 119 -1.67 2.29 -6.49
CA THR A 119 -2.82 2.41 -7.40
C THR A 119 -3.67 1.14 -7.42
N GLU A 120 -3.05 -0.03 -7.51
CA GLU A 120 -3.76 -1.30 -7.55
C GLU A 120 -4.38 -1.68 -6.20
N LEU A 121 -3.69 -1.41 -5.09
CA LEU A 121 -4.22 -1.57 -3.74
C LEU A 121 -5.40 -0.65 -3.49
N LYS A 122 -5.37 0.59 -3.99
CA LYS A 122 -6.51 1.51 -3.92
C LYS A 122 -7.73 0.98 -4.68
N LYS A 123 -7.54 0.38 -5.86
CA LYS A 123 -8.63 -0.28 -6.59
C LYS A 123 -9.25 -1.43 -5.77
N CYS A 124 -8.41 -2.22 -5.09
CA CYS A 124 -8.88 -3.30 -4.22
C CYS A 124 -9.66 -2.73 -3.02
N GLN A 125 -9.15 -1.67 -2.39
CA GLN A 125 -9.81 -0.98 -1.29
C GLN A 125 -11.18 -0.42 -1.70
N ASP A 126 -11.26 0.23 -2.87
CA ASP A 126 -12.49 0.80 -3.41
C ASP A 126 -13.52 -0.28 -3.76
N ALA A 127 -13.07 -1.39 -4.34
CA ALA A 127 -13.95 -2.51 -4.65
C ALA A 127 -14.55 -3.13 -3.39
N ASN A 128 -13.75 -3.31 -2.33
CA ASN A 128 -14.22 -3.78 -1.03
C ASN A 128 -15.16 -2.77 -0.36
N GLY A 129 -14.83 -1.49 -0.42
CA GLY A 129 -15.58 -0.40 0.21
C GLY A 129 -16.98 -0.14 -0.37
N LYS A 130 -17.37 -0.86 -1.44
CA LYS A 130 -18.77 -0.89 -1.90
C LYS A 130 -19.72 -1.53 -0.89
N SER A 131 -19.19 -2.38 0.00
CA SER A 131 -19.91 -2.86 1.17
C SER A 131 -19.59 -1.99 2.38
N ALA A 132 -20.63 -1.57 3.10
CA ALA A 132 -20.51 -0.71 4.28
C ALA A 132 -19.63 -1.34 5.38
N ASP A 133 -19.56 -2.66 5.46
CA ASP A 133 -18.74 -3.38 6.43
C ASP A 133 -17.23 -3.37 6.11
N TYR A 134 -16.84 -2.97 4.89
CA TYR A 134 -15.48 -3.11 4.38
C TYR A 134 -14.90 -1.81 3.82
N VAL A 135 -15.41 -0.65 4.26
CA VAL A 135 -14.82 0.66 3.93
C VAL A 135 -13.37 0.71 4.44
N GLY A 136 -12.43 0.99 3.55
CA GLY A 136 -10.99 1.02 3.87
C GLY A 136 -10.30 -0.34 3.90
N PHE A 137 -11.03 -1.44 3.69
CA PHE A 137 -10.50 -2.80 3.82
C PHE A 137 -9.55 -3.20 2.67
N ILE A 138 -8.33 -3.58 3.05
CA ILE A 138 -7.33 -4.19 2.16
C ILE A 138 -6.80 -5.45 2.87
N CYS A 139 -6.88 -6.60 2.23
CA CYS A 139 -6.38 -7.85 2.78
C CYS A 139 -6.05 -8.82 1.64
N GLY A 140 -4.93 -9.53 1.76
CA GLY A 140 -4.55 -10.62 0.84
C GLY A 140 -4.98 -12.00 1.34
N MET A 141 -5.31 -12.14 2.62
CA MET A 141 -5.57 -13.44 3.24
C MET A 141 -6.81 -14.13 2.62
N PRO A 142 -6.73 -15.43 2.29
CA PRO A 142 -7.87 -16.18 1.77
C PRO A 142 -9.03 -16.18 2.77
N ASN A 143 -10.27 -16.09 2.27
CA ASN A 143 -11.49 -16.07 3.10
C ASN A 143 -11.51 -14.98 4.20
N SER A 144 -10.73 -13.92 4.04
CA SER A 144 -10.60 -12.86 5.05
C SER A 144 -11.91 -12.21 5.48
N LYS A 145 -12.90 -12.07 4.59
CA LYS A 145 -14.22 -11.53 4.93
C LYS A 145 -14.95 -12.40 5.96
N THR A 146 -14.89 -13.74 5.80
CA THR A 146 -15.45 -14.70 6.77
C THR A 146 -14.77 -14.55 8.12
N PHE A 147 -13.44 -14.51 8.12
CA PHE A 147 -12.64 -14.32 9.33
C PHE A 147 -12.98 -13.02 10.07
N TRP A 148 -12.88 -11.87 9.39
CA TRP A 148 -13.10 -10.56 10.01
C TRP A 148 -14.55 -10.37 10.47
N ASN A 149 -15.53 -11.00 9.81
CA ASN A 149 -16.92 -11.02 10.31
C ASN A 149 -17.06 -11.85 11.59
N ALA A 150 -16.37 -12.98 11.70
CA ALA A 150 -16.34 -13.77 12.94
C ALA A 150 -15.73 -12.97 14.09
N ILE A 151 -14.61 -12.29 13.86
CA ILE A 151 -13.98 -11.40 14.85
C ILE A 151 -14.93 -10.25 15.23
N LYS A 152 -15.53 -9.56 14.26
CA LYS A 152 -16.52 -8.49 14.50
C LYS A 152 -17.72 -8.98 15.31
N GLY A 153 -18.14 -10.23 15.09
CA GLY A 153 -19.22 -10.89 15.84
C GLY A 153 -18.83 -11.41 17.23
N GLY A 154 -17.58 -11.20 17.67
CA GLY A 154 -17.10 -11.61 18.99
C GLY A 154 -16.52 -13.03 19.07
N ASN A 155 -16.44 -13.76 17.95
CA ASN A 155 -15.77 -15.07 17.92
C ASN A 155 -14.26 -14.90 17.74
N THR A 156 -13.56 -14.55 18.81
CA THR A 156 -12.09 -14.40 18.79
C THR A 156 -11.35 -15.72 18.55
N GLY A 157 -11.99 -16.86 18.80
CA GLY A 157 -11.43 -18.19 18.56
C GLY A 157 -11.11 -18.48 17.09
N ALA A 158 -11.74 -17.76 16.16
CA ALA A 158 -11.47 -17.88 14.72
C ALA A 158 -10.01 -17.56 14.35
N VAL A 159 -9.23 -16.88 15.21
CA VAL A 159 -7.80 -16.63 14.97
C VAL A 159 -7.00 -17.92 14.76
N TRP A 160 -7.40 -19.01 15.41
CA TRP A 160 -6.68 -20.28 15.36
C TRP A 160 -6.88 -21.04 14.05
N ASP A 161 -7.86 -20.62 13.23
CA ASP A 161 -8.12 -21.20 11.91
C ASP A 161 -7.28 -20.56 10.79
N TYR A 162 -6.59 -19.45 11.10
CA TYR A 162 -5.84 -18.66 10.12
C TYR A 162 -4.39 -18.45 10.56
N TRP A 163 -3.51 -18.34 9.58
CA TRP A 163 -2.09 -18.16 9.87
C TRP A 163 -1.79 -16.69 10.16
N VAL A 164 -1.62 -16.37 11.45
CA VAL A 164 -1.20 -15.05 11.97
C VAL A 164 -1.87 -13.83 11.31
N PRO A 165 -3.22 -13.74 11.28
CA PRO A 165 -3.95 -12.73 10.49
C PRO A 165 -3.75 -11.25 10.90
N TRP A 166 -3.09 -10.99 12.03
CA TRP A 166 -2.72 -9.63 12.49
C TRP A 166 -1.29 -9.22 12.12
N TYR A 167 -0.45 -10.15 11.68
CA TYR A 167 0.91 -9.86 11.22
C TYR A 167 0.88 -9.20 9.84
#